data_AF-A0AAF0M642-F1
#
_entry.id   AF-A0AAF0M642-F1
#
_cell.length_a   1.000
_cell.length_b   1.000
_cell.length_c   1.000
_cell.angle_alpha   90.00
_cell.angle_beta   90.00
_cell.angle_gamma   90.00
#
_symmetry.space_group_name_H-M   'P 1'
#
loop_
_entity.id
_entity.type
_entity.pdbx_description
1 polymer ?
#
loop_
_entity_poly.entity_id
_entity_poly.type
_entity_poly.pdbx_seq_one_letter_code
_entity_poly.pdbx_strand_id
1 'polypeptide(L)'
;MTSTQHRTTNDTTADTTQTTTRSERSALTSAVGVLGMGVIVLALAGCSVVKPYLPEQQEHFATYADAPSTANSEDLAWFMPKWVPTDAEDIDVRLDTSKPGYVIGFTSADGVDTSACKSVDDAKGGPAMTAGFLPDRLPTTSLVTCGDGRLTAEVDGRWYGWTPVEPVASDENDTLRTD
;
A
#
# COMPACT_ATOMS: atom_id res chain seq x y z
N MET A 1 20.90 8.86 51.73
CA MET A 1 21.44 8.30 52.99
C MET A 1 20.29 8.21 53.98
N THR A 2 20.20 7.08 54.70
CA THR A 2 19.46 6.90 55.98
C THR A 2 17.93 6.90 55.86
N SER A 3 17.24 5.75 55.83
CA SER A 3 17.05 4.75 56.90
C SER A 3 16.27 5.28 58.12
N THR A 4 15.26 4.52 58.54
CA THR A 4 14.91 4.13 59.93
C THR A 4 13.44 4.34 60.28
N GLN A 5 12.74 3.26 60.63
CA GLN A 5 12.19 2.96 61.97
C GLN A 5 11.55 1.54 61.95
N HIS A 6 12.05 0.57 62.75
CA HIS A 6 11.72 0.28 64.17
C HIS A 6 10.24 -0.15 64.35
N ARG A 7 9.83 -1.17 65.11
CA ARG A 7 10.44 -2.00 66.17
C ARG A 7 9.50 -3.22 66.46
N THR A 8 10.12 -4.32 66.89
CA THR A 8 9.73 -5.55 67.64
C THR A 8 8.42 -5.47 68.49
N THR A 9 7.66 -6.54 68.83
CA THR A 9 8.05 -7.78 69.57
C THR A 9 6.85 -8.76 69.71
N ASN A 10 7.13 -10.09 69.76
CA ASN A 10 6.56 -11.20 70.59
C ASN A 10 5.03 -11.46 70.65
N ASP A 11 4.45 -12.62 70.96
CA ASP A 11 4.86 -13.95 71.47
C ASP A 11 3.68 -14.95 71.28
N THR A 12 4.00 -16.23 71.10
CA THR A 12 3.40 -17.48 71.65
C THR A 12 1.86 -17.70 71.80
N THR A 13 1.39 -18.71 71.05
CA THR A 13 0.43 -19.82 71.31
C THR A 13 -0.62 -19.76 72.42
N ALA A 14 -1.89 -20.02 72.05
CA ALA A 14 -2.94 -20.78 72.77
C ALA A 14 -4.18 -20.87 71.85
N ASP A 15 -5.12 -21.81 71.90
CA ASP A 15 -5.22 -23.23 72.24
C ASP A 15 -6.61 -23.65 71.70
N THR A 16 -6.77 -24.92 71.29
CA THR A 16 -7.96 -25.81 71.31
C THR A 16 -9.37 -25.17 71.29
N THR A 17 -10.32 -25.55 70.42
CA THR A 17 -11.17 -26.75 70.63
C THR A 17 -11.98 -27.15 69.38
N GLN A 18 -12.04 -28.46 69.18
CA GLN A 18 -12.82 -29.22 68.20
C GLN A 18 -14.33 -29.16 68.44
N THR A 19 -15.12 -29.21 67.36
CA THR A 19 -16.40 -29.94 67.36
C THR A 19 -16.50 -30.80 66.10
N THR A 20 -16.42 -32.10 66.36
CA THR A 20 -16.75 -33.29 65.56
C THR A 20 -18.09 -33.13 64.80
N THR A 21 -18.33 -33.75 63.64
CA THR A 21 -18.87 -35.13 63.58
C THR A 21 -18.87 -35.69 62.15
N ARG A 22 -18.17 -36.84 61.97
CA ARG A 22 -18.49 -38.06 61.18
C ARG A 22 -18.51 -37.98 59.64
N SER A 23 -17.47 -38.55 58.99
CA SER A 23 -17.40 -39.90 58.34
C SER A 23 -18.12 -39.93 56.98
N GLU A 24 -17.54 -40.36 55.85
CA GLU A 24 -16.77 -41.58 55.67
C GLU A 24 -16.09 -41.58 54.28
N ARG A 25 -14.80 -41.92 54.26
CA ARG A 25 -14.04 -42.73 53.28
C ARG A 25 -14.38 -42.71 51.77
N SER A 26 -13.33 -42.35 51.02
CA SER A 26 -12.75 -43.07 49.87
C SER A 26 -13.64 -43.50 48.70
N ALA A 27 -13.37 -42.91 47.53
CA ALA A 27 -12.86 -43.60 46.33
C ALA A 27 -12.64 -42.52 45.25
N LEU A 28 -11.40 -42.15 44.95
CA LEU A 28 -10.67 -42.57 43.74
C LEU A 28 -11.50 -42.65 42.44
N THR A 29 -10.87 -42.07 41.41
CA THR A 29 -10.95 -42.37 39.97
C THR A 29 -11.98 -41.69 39.07
N SER A 30 -11.45 -40.67 38.37
CA SER A 30 -11.31 -40.60 36.90
C SER A 30 -12.39 -39.91 36.07
N ALA A 31 -11.86 -39.00 35.22
CA ALA A 31 -12.42 -38.45 33.98
C ALA A 31 -13.65 -37.54 34.18
N VAL A 32 -13.76 -36.35 33.57
CA VAL A 32 -13.87 -36.04 32.14
C VAL A 32 -13.71 -34.51 32.10
N GLY A 33 -12.82 -33.92 31.33
CA GLY A 33 -13.06 -33.62 29.92
C GLY A 33 -12.96 -32.11 29.70
N VAL A 34 -12.31 -31.75 28.61
CA VAL A 34 -11.89 -30.42 28.18
C VAL A 34 -13.06 -29.42 28.12
N LEU A 35 -12.94 -28.30 28.85
CA LEU A 35 -13.63 -27.04 28.53
C LEU A 35 -12.50 -26.04 28.24
N GLY A 36 -11.90 -26.04 27.05
CA GLY A 36 -12.55 -25.56 25.84
C GLY A 36 -12.45 -24.04 25.84
N MET A 37 -11.25 -23.51 25.57
CA MET A 37 -11.02 -22.08 25.28
C MET A 37 -12.00 -21.67 24.18
N GLY A 38 -12.93 -20.78 24.53
CA GLY A 38 -13.85 -20.17 23.57
C GLY A 38 -13.05 -19.42 22.51
N VAL A 39 -13.01 -20.00 21.32
CA VAL A 39 -12.37 -19.49 20.11
C VAL A 39 -13.12 -18.21 19.69
N ILE A 40 -12.58 -17.04 20.02
CA ILE A 40 -12.94 -15.80 19.33
C ILE A 40 -12.22 -15.84 17.98
N VAL A 41 -12.77 -16.61 17.02
CA VAL A 41 -12.48 -16.40 15.60
C VAL A 41 -13.64 -15.58 15.07
N LEU A 42 -13.61 -14.29 15.43
CA LEU A 42 -14.31 -13.28 14.64
C LEU A 42 -13.65 -13.36 13.27
N ALA A 43 -14.40 -13.96 12.34
CA ALA A 43 -14.05 -14.04 10.95
C ALA A 43 -13.59 -12.65 10.49
N LEU A 44 -12.29 -12.50 10.24
CA LEU A 44 -11.80 -11.55 9.26
C LEU A 44 -12.26 -12.05 7.89
N ALA A 45 -13.57 -12.04 7.65
CA ALA A 45 -14.11 -11.95 6.31
C ALA A 45 -13.72 -10.55 5.83
N GLY A 46 -12.45 -10.43 5.45
CA GLY A 46 -11.90 -9.24 4.84
C GLY A 46 -12.81 -8.87 3.68
N CYS A 47 -13.09 -7.59 3.56
CA CYS A 47 -13.85 -7.02 2.47
C CYS A 47 -13.24 -7.49 1.14
N SER A 48 -13.82 -8.53 0.54
CA SER A 48 -13.59 -8.89 -0.86
C SER A 48 -14.22 -7.78 -1.70
N VAL A 49 -13.49 -6.66 -1.80
CA VAL A 49 -13.87 -5.47 -2.56
C VAL A 49 -14.18 -5.88 -3.98
N VAL A 50 -15.33 -5.43 -4.46
CA VAL A 50 -15.74 -5.45 -5.87
C VAL A 50 -14.77 -4.54 -6.65
N LYS A 51 -13.56 -5.03 -6.93
CA LYS A 51 -12.49 -4.27 -7.61
C LYS A 51 -12.75 -3.95 -9.09
N PRO A 52 -13.42 -4.78 -9.92
CA PRO A 52 -13.40 -4.54 -11.37
C PRO A 52 -14.32 -3.40 -11.84
N TYR A 53 -15.05 -2.72 -10.95
CA TYR A 53 -16.05 -1.71 -11.32
C TYR A 53 -15.80 -0.32 -10.75
N LEU A 54 -14.70 -0.12 -10.01
CA LEU A 54 -14.34 1.24 -9.62
C LEU A 54 -13.69 1.94 -10.83
N PRO A 55 -14.09 3.19 -11.12
CA PRO A 55 -13.55 3.92 -12.26
C PRO A 55 -12.05 4.10 -12.12
N GLU A 56 -11.56 4.36 -10.90
CA GLU A 56 -10.15 4.48 -10.59
C GLU A 56 -9.56 3.13 -10.18
N GLN A 57 -8.44 2.77 -10.81
CA GLN A 57 -7.72 1.53 -10.58
C GLN A 57 -6.25 1.83 -10.35
N GLN A 58 -5.59 1.00 -9.56
CA GLN A 58 -4.16 1.10 -9.27
C GLN A 58 -3.55 -0.29 -9.26
N GLU A 59 -2.39 -0.43 -9.89
CA GLU A 59 -1.59 -1.64 -9.91
C GLU A 59 -0.12 -1.31 -9.64
N HIS A 60 0.60 -2.32 -9.15
CA HIS A 60 2.03 -2.24 -8.88
C HIS A 60 2.75 -3.39 -9.59
N PHE A 61 3.88 -3.09 -10.23
CA PHE A 61 4.74 -4.05 -10.90
C PHE A 61 6.15 -3.94 -10.33
N ALA A 62 6.76 -5.08 -10.00
CA ALA A 62 8.13 -5.07 -9.48
C ALA A 62 9.13 -4.64 -10.57
N THR A 63 8.91 -5.10 -11.81
CA THR A 63 9.76 -4.80 -12.97
C THR A 63 8.92 -4.50 -14.21
N TYR A 64 9.54 -3.90 -15.23
CA TYR A 64 8.92 -3.67 -16.53
C TYR A 64 8.31 -4.95 -17.15
N ALA A 65 8.98 -6.09 -17.00
CA ALA A 65 8.56 -7.36 -17.59
C ALA A 65 7.30 -7.97 -16.93
N ASP A 66 6.95 -7.52 -15.72
CA ASP A 66 5.74 -7.96 -15.03
C ASP A 66 4.48 -7.24 -15.55
N ALA A 67 4.67 -6.12 -16.25
CA ALA A 67 3.57 -5.35 -16.83
C ALA A 67 2.97 -6.08 -18.05
N PRO A 68 1.64 -5.97 -18.24
CA PRO A 68 0.98 -6.49 -19.44
C PRO A 68 1.52 -5.87 -20.75
N SER A 69 1.43 -6.64 -21.82
CA SER A 69 1.87 -6.30 -23.17
C SER A 69 0.96 -6.98 -24.20
N THR A 70 1.11 -6.61 -25.48
CA THR A 70 0.38 -7.24 -26.59
C THR A 70 0.62 -8.74 -26.70
N ALA A 71 1.72 -9.27 -26.13
CA ALA A 71 2.03 -10.68 -26.16
C ALA A 71 1.26 -11.51 -25.12
N ASN A 72 0.76 -10.89 -24.05
CA ASN A 72 0.20 -11.61 -22.89
C ASN A 72 -1.12 -11.02 -22.35
N SER A 73 -1.66 -9.94 -22.93
CA SER A 73 -2.93 -9.34 -22.51
C SER A 73 -3.58 -8.53 -23.64
N GLU A 74 -4.91 -8.37 -23.56
CA GLU A 74 -5.68 -7.44 -24.40
C GLU A 74 -5.99 -6.12 -23.66
N ASP A 75 -5.68 -6.03 -22.36
CA ASP A 75 -5.95 -4.84 -21.56
C ASP A 75 -4.83 -3.80 -21.72
N LEU A 76 -5.01 -2.93 -22.72
CA LEU A 76 -4.08 -1.86 -23.06
C LEU A 76 -3.88 -0.85 -21.92
N ALA A 77 -4.79 -0.77 -20.94
CA ALA A 77 -4.72 0.23 -19.87
C ALA A 77 -3.47 0.08 -19.00
N TRP A 78 -2.90 -1.12 -18.94
CA TRP A 78 -1.74 -1.47 -18.13
C TRP A 78 -0.45 -1.63 -18.92
N PHE A 79 -0.46 -1.36 -20.22
CA PHE A 79 0.75 -1.45 -21.02
C PHE A 79 1.69 -0.32 -20.65
N MET A 80 2.98 -0.65 -20.53
CA MET A 80 4.00 0.36 -20.26
C MET A 80 4.11 1.32 -21.44
N PRO A 81 4.06 2.65 -21.21
CA PRO A 81 4.36 3.63 -22.25
C PRO A 81 5.75 3.40 -22.84
N LYS A 82 5.92 3.67 -24.15
CA LYS A 82 7.17 3.40 -24.88
C LYS A 82 8.39 4.13 -24.31
N TRP A 83 8.20 5.26 -23.64
CA TRP A 83 9.27 6.04 -23.03
C TRP A 83 9.73 5.47 -21.69
N VAL A 84 8.97 4.55 -21.08
CA VAL A 84 9.40 3.85 -19.87
C VAL A 84 10.48 2.84 -20.26
N PRO A 85 11.68 2.93 -19.67
CA PRO A 85 12.79 2.07 -20.02
C PRO A 85 12.57 0.64 -19.50
N THR A 86 13.20 -0.34 -20.15
CA THR A 86 13.04 -1.75 -19.81
C THR A 86 13.69 -2.15 -18.48
N ASP A 87 14.58 -1.32 -17.94
CA ASP A 87 15.18 -1.49 -16.62
C ASP A 87 14.34 -0.85 -15.50
N ALA A 88 13.13 -0.36 -15.81
CA ALA A 88 12.24 0.21 -14.82
C ALA A 88 11.86 -0.81 -13.74
N GLU A 89 11.97 -0.39 -12.49
CA GLU A 89 11.66 -1.14 -11.28
C GLU A 89 10.70 -0.35 -10.38
N ASP A 90 10.04 -1.06 -9.46
CA ASP A 90 9.13 -0.48 -8.47
C ASP A 90 8.11 0.44 -9.14
N ILE A 91 7.34 -0.10 -10.07
CA ILE A 91 6.46 0.65 -10.96
C ILE A 91 5.06 0.72 -10.35
N ASP A 92 4.60 1.92 -10.03
CA ASP A 92 3.23 2.18 -9.61
C ASP A 92 2.45 2.83 -10.74
N VAL A 93 1.29 2.28 -11.08
CA VAL A 93 0.37 2.85 -12.08
C VAL A 93 -0.99 3.07 -11.44
N ARG A 94 -1.56 4.26 -11.62
CA ARG A 94 -2.96 4.56 -11.30
C ARG A 94 -3.63 5.22 -12.49
N LEU A 95 -4.85 4.79 -12.80
CA LEU A 95 -5.62 5.31 -13.91
C LEU A 95 -7.11 5.46 -13.58
N ASP A 96 -7.79 6.36 -14.29
CA ASP A 96 -9.24 6.46 -14.33
C ASP A 96 -9.73 5.87 -15.66
N THR A 97 -10.61 4.88 -15.59
CA THR A 97 -11.21 4.23 -16.76
C THR A 97 -12.38 5.02 -17.36
N SER A 98 -12.91 6.00 -16.62
CA SER A 98 -14.10 6.80 -16.97
C SER A 98 -13.78 8.26 -17.28
N LYS A 99 -12.59 8.76 -16.94
CA LYS A 99 -12.14 10.14 -17.18
C LYS A 99 -10.67 10.17 -17.62
N PRO A 100 -10.19 11.26 -18.22
CA PRO A 100 -8.76 11.47 -18.41
C PRO A 100 -8.04 11.47 -17.07
N GLY A 101 -7.19 10.48 -16.84
CA GLY A 101 -6.44 10.34 -15.60
C GLY A 101 -5.52 9.14 -15.68
N TYR A 102 -4.22 9.40 -15.74
CA TYR A 102 -3.19 8.39 -15.67
C TYR A 102 -1.99 8.96 -14.94
N VAL A 103 -1.42 8.17 -14.04
CA VAL A 103 -0.23 8.49 -13.29
C VAL A 103 0.64 7.25 -13.22
N ILE A 104 1.93 7.42 -13.46
CA ILE A 104 2.95 6.38 -13.30
C ILE A 104 4.13 6.91 -12.51
N GLY A 105 4.71 6.08 -11.66
CA GLY A 105 5.96 6.36 -10.95
C GLY A 105 6.86 5.12 -10.96
N PHE A 106 8.16 5.28 -11.19
CA PHE A 106 9.12 4.17 -11.20
C PHE A 106 10.56 4.64 -11.00
N THR A 107 11.43 3.73 -10.61
CA THR A 107 12.89 3.94 -10.62
C THR A 107 13.51 3.28 -11.83
N SER A 108 14.62 3.82 -12.34
CA SER A 108 15.42 3.24 -13.43
C SER A 108 16.87 3.59 -13.17
N ALA A 109 17.77 2.64 -13.38
CA ALA A 109 19.21 2.83 -13.19
C ALA A 109 19.80 3.67 -14.33
N ASP A 110 19.31 3.46 -15.54
CA ASP A 110 19.74 4.18 -16.75
C ASP A 110 18.99 5.52 -16.92
N GLY A 111 17.83 5.66 -16.28
CA GLY A 111 16.94 6.81 -16.40
C GLY A 111 16.09 6.78 -17.66
N VAL A 112 15.27 7.81 -17.85
CA VAL A 112 14.46 7.97 -19.07
C VAL A 112 15.29 8.66 -20.15
N ASP A 113 15.32 8.07 -21.36
CA ASP A 113 15.87 8.75 -22.53
C ASP A 113 14.93 9.87 -22.99
N THR A 114 15.24 11.10 -22.58
CA THR A 114 14.44 12.27 -22.92
C THR A 114 14.83 12.92 -24.26
N SER A 115 15.74 12.32 -25.04
CA SER A 115 16.27 12.94 -26.27
C SER A 115 15.20 13.16 -27.35
N ALA A 116 14.18 12.29 -27.39
CA ALA A 116 13.04 12.40 -28.29
C ALA A 116 11.85 13.18 -27.68
N CYS A 117 11.93 13.58 -26.41
CA CYS A 117 10.84 14.27 -25.73
C CYS A 117 10.84 15.77 -26.04
N LYS A 118 9.64 16.36 -26.09
CA LYS A 118 9.45 17.80 -26.30
C LYS A 118 9.41 18.50 -24.95
N SER A 119 10.19 19.56 -24.77
CA SER A 119 10.05 20.43 -23.59
C SER A 119 8.66 21.06 -23.56
N VAL A 120 8.08 21.11 -22.36
CA VAL A 120 6.79 21.75 -22.12
C VAL A 120 7.03 22.97 -21.25
N ASP A 121 6.78 24.15 -21.83
CA ASP A 121 6.86 25.41 -21.11
C ASP A 121 5.60 25.61 -20.26
N ASP A 122 5.82 26.15 -19.06
CA ASP A 122 4.84 26.48 -18.03
C ASP A 122 4.08 25.30 -17.39
N ALA A 123 3.65 25.53 -16.14
CA ALA A 123 2.89 24.55 -15.38
C ALA A 123 1.52 24.29 -16.02
N LYS A 124 1.24 23.04 -16.41
CA LYS A 124 -0.05 22.63 -17.03
C LYS A 124 -1.14 22.30 -16.00
N GLY A 125 -1.24 23.12 -14.96
CA GLY A 125 -2.26 22.96 -13.91
C GLY A 125 -2.11 21.74 -12.99
N GLY A 126 -0.96 21.04 -13.02
CA GLY A 126 -0.71 19.84 -12.20
C GLY A 126 -1.38 18.58 -12.75
N PRO A 127 -1.47 17.48 -11.99
CA PRO A 127 -2.02 16.22 -12.45
C PRO A 127 -3.55 16.20 -12.40
N ALA A 128 -4.19 15.65 -13.43
CA ALA A 128 -5.64 15.47 -13.51
C ALA A 128 -6.19 14.45 -12.48
N MET A 129 -5.30 13.62 -11.92
CA MET A 129 -5.59 12.62 -10.90
C MET A 129 -4.50 12.62 -9.84
N THR A 130 -4.87 12.38 -8.58
CA THR A 130 -3.92 12.19 -7.49
C THR A 130 -3.54 10.72 -7.33
N ALA A 131 -2.34 10.45 -6.85
CA ALA A 131 -1.92 9.11 -6.47
C ALA A 131 -1.03 9.19 -5.22
N GLY A 132 -1.15 8.21 -4.31
CA GLY A 132 -0.41 8.23 -3.03
C GLY A 132 1.11 8.11 -3.19
N PHE A 133 1.58 7.66 -4.35
CA PHE A 133 3.00 7.56 -4.69
C PHE A 133 3.55 8.82 -5.38
N LEU A 134 2.70 9.78 -5.75
CA LEU A 134 3.17 11.07 -6.26
C LEU A 134 3.80 11.87 -5.12
N PRO A 135 4.86 12.66 -5.42
CA PRO A 135 5.38 13.60 -4.45
C PRO A 135 4.33 14.67 -4.11
N ASP A 136 4.33 15.15 -2.88
CA ASP A 136 3.43 16.21 -2.39
C ASP A 136 3.50 17.49 -3.26
N ARG A 137 4.66 17.72 -3.89
CA ARG A 137 4.88 18.82 -4.84
C ARG A 137 5.52 18.28 -6.11
N LEU A 138 4.76 18.37 -7.19
CA LEU A 138 5.28 18.09 -8.53
C LEU A 138 6.06 19.28 -9.09
N PRO A 139 7.10 19.02 -9.91
CA PRO A 139 7.78 20.06 -10.66
C PRO A 139 6.80 20.84 -11.54
N THR A 140 7.01 22.14 -11.63
CA THR A 140 6.24 23.05 -12.49
C THR A 140 7.07 23.57 -13.66
N THR A 141 8.35 23.21 -13.74
CA THR A 141 9.33 23.64 -14.73
C THR A 141 10.18 22.45 -15.14
N SER A 142 10.90 22.57 -16.26
CA SER A 142 11.75 21.48 -16.80
C SER A 142 10.96 20.21 -17.10
N LEU A 143 9.70 20.39 -17.50
CA LEU A 143 8.80 19.30 -17.85
C LEU A 143 9.03 18.90 -19.31
N VAL A 144 8.89 17.61 -19.58
CA VAL A 144 8.91 17.08 -20.95
C VAL A 144 7.66 16.25 -21.22
N THR A 145 7.31 16.10 -22.51
CA THR A 145 6.34 15.12 -22.98
C THR A 145 6.99 14.22 -24.02
N CYS A 146 6.81 12.91 -23.86
CA CYS A 146 7.49 11.89 -24.65
C CYS A 146 6.57 11.24 -25.70
N GLY A 147 5.67 12.04 -26.28
CA GLY A 147 4.80 11.64 -27.41
C GLY A 147 3.37 11.29 -27.01
N ASP A 148 3.15 10.88 -25.76
CA ASP A 148 1.88 10.37 -25.24
C ASP A 148 1.04 11.43 -24.49
N GLY A 149 1.40 12.72 -24.61
CA GLY A 149 0.69 13.85 -23.99
C GLY A 149 0.82 13.95 -22.47
N ARG A 150 1.56 13.03 -21.82
CA ARG A 150 1.85 13.12 -20.39
C ARG A 150 3.02 14.05 -20.14
N LEU A 151 2.97 14.71 -18.99
CA LEU A 151 4.13 15.38 -18.43
C LEU A 151 5.00 14.34 -17.72
N THR A 152 6.30 14.41 -17.95
CA THR A 152 7.29 13.52 -17.36
C THR A 152 8.37 14.34 -16.68
N ALA A 153 8.77 13.93 -15.48
CA ALA A 153 9.86 14.53 -14.74
C ALA A 153 10.49 13.54 -13.77
N GLU A 154 11.76 13.76 -13.46
CA GLU A 154 12.46 13.10 -12.38
C GLU A 154 12.37 13.93 -11.10
N VAL A 155 12.07 13.28 -9.97
CA VAL A 155 12.09 13.88 -8.64
C VAL A 155 12.80 12.90 -7.70
N ASP A 156 13.87 13.36 -7.06
CA ASP A 156 14.65 12.59 -6.07
C ASP A 156 15.06 11.18 -6.54
N GLY A 157 15.44 11.03 -7.82
CA GLY A 157 15.89 9.74 -8.38
C GLY A 157 14.76 8.81 -8.85
N ARG A 158 13.50 9.26 -8.77
CA ARG A 158 12.32 8.52 -9.26
C ARG A 158 11.66 9.30 -10.39
N TRP A 159 11.27 8.59 -11.44
CA TRP A 159 10.60 9.16 -12.60
C TRP A 159 9.09 9.11 -12.41
N TYR A 160 8.43 10.18 -12.83
CA TYR A 160 6.98 10.33 -12.75
C TYR A 160 6.43 10.78 -14.08
N GLY A 161 5.31 10.16 -14.49
CA GLY A 161 4.52 10.57 -15.64
C GLY A 161 3.07 10.81 -15.24
N TRP A 162 2.45 11.91 -15.68
CA TRP A 162 1.04 12.18 -15.36
C TRP A 162 0.30 12.90 -16.48
N THR A 163 -0.99 12.61 -16.60
CA THR A 163 -1.91 13.41 -17.42
C THR A 163 -2.12 14.78 -16.75
N PRO A 164 -1.77 15.90 -17.42
CA PRO A 164 -2.01 17.22 -16.86
C PRO A 164 -3.48 17.63 -16.89
N VAL A 165 -3.88 18.54 -15.99
CA VAL A 165 -5.22 19.16 -16.01
C VAL A 165 -5.43 19.97 -17.29
N GLU A 166 -4.42 20.71 -17.72
CA GLU A 166 -4.40 21.40 -19.00
C GLU A 166 -3.76 20.48 -20.05
N PRO A 167 -4.51 19.99 -21.06
CA PRO A 167 -3.99 19.00 -21.99
C PRO A 167 -2.77 19.51 -22.77
N VAL A 168 -1.81 18.62 -22.98
CA VAL A 168 -0.68 18.84 -23.90
C VAL A 168 -1.01 18.14 -25.21
N ALA A 169 -0.85 18.83 -26.34
CA ALA A 169 -1.11 18.23 -27.65
C ALA A 169 -0.20 17.01 -27.87
N SER A 170 -0.80 15.87 -28.22
CA SER A 170 -0.09 14.62 -28.51
C SER A 170 -0.45 14.11 -29.90
N ASP A 171 0.56 13.58 -30.58
CA ASP A 171 0.40 12.94 -31.88
C ASP A 171 0.16 11.42 -31.71
N GLU A 172 0.46 10.87 -30.52
CA GLU A 172 0.23 9.48 -30.14
C GLU A 172 -0.89 9.40 -29.08
N ASN A 173 -1.77 8.40 -29.22
CA ASN A 173 -2.92 8.16 -28.33
C ASN A 173 -2.83 6.78 -27.67
N ASP A 174 -1.62 6.32 -27.37
CA ASP A 174 -1.37 4.91 -27.07
C ASP A 174 -1.95 4.47 -25.70
N THR A 175 -2.28 5.41 -24.82
CA THR A 175 -2.83 5.11 -23.48
C THR A 175 -3.67 6.25 -22.86
N LEU A 176 -3.83 7.39 -23.54
CA LEU A 176 -4.74 8.43 -23.08
C LEU A 176 -6.16 8.07 -23.54
N ARG A 177 -7.06 7.76 -22.61
CA ARG A 177 -8.49 7.86 -22.91
C ARG A 177 -8.84 9.34 -22.98
N THR A 178 -8.61 9.94 -24.15
CA THR A 178 -9.27 11.18 -24.52
C THR A 178 -10.75 10.86 -24.77
N ASP A 179 -11.60 11.64 -24.14
CA ASP A 179 -13.06 11.71 -24.21
C ASP A 179 -13.70 11.37 -25.57
#